data_AF-A0A074X2K8-F1
#
_entry.id   AF-A0A074X2K8-F1
#
_cell.length_a   1.000
_cell.length_b   1.000
_cell.length_c   1.000
_cell.angle_alpha   90.00
_cell.angle_beta   90.00
_cell.angle_gamma   90.00
#
_symmetry.space_group_name_H-M   'P 1'
#
loop_
_entity.id
_entity.type
_entity.pdbx_description
1 polymer ?
#
loop_
_entity_poly.entity_id
_entity_poly.type
_entity_poly.pdbx_seq_one_letter_code
_entity_poly.pdbx_strand_id
1 'polypeptide(L)'
;SLPTLPQVPDGPYSRAPFVHKSSSQHDRTSAVGDMTYERLEFLGDAYLEVIATRLIFSRYPHLAAGRQAQIRERLVKNDTLTQFSMAYHFQDCLKAGEGERELARASGKILADVFEAYVAAVILSDPVDGFKRAEIWLTELWAPILLREFGPISSDGGATFNEYNQNAKQELQQRIVGKDVKLEYIENRPMEQTKHMQRYFISLFLTGWGHEKQLLGSGEGQNKVEAGNRAAMDAMVKSKDIVDEAARKLGVLREQRKLEAAAKE
;
A
#
# COMPACT_ATOMS: atom_id res chain seq x y z
N SER A 1 -13.19 -1.72 -15.49
CA SER A 1 -12.75 -1.60 -16.90
C SER A 1 -11.29 -1.17 -16.90
N LEU A 2 -10.53 -1.54 -17.94
CA LEU A 2 -9.17 -1.07 -18.11
C LEU A 2 -9.19 0.43 -18.47
N PRO A 3 -8.34 1.28 -17.88
CA PRO A 3 -8.30 2.70 -18.24
C PRO A 3 -7.79 2.89 -19.68
N THR A 4 -8.04 4.07 -20.25
CA THR A 4 -7.62 4.33 -21.63
C THR A 4 -6.09 4.41 -21.70
N LEU A 5 -5.49 3.68 -22.65
CA LEU A 5 -4.05 3.71 -22.86
C LEU A 5 -3.59 5.10 -23.35
N PRO A 6 -2.63 5.76 -22.67
CA PRO A 6 -2.14 7.07 -23.11
C PRO A 6 -1.47 6.99 -24.48
N GLN A 7 -1.94 7.79 -25.43
CA GLN A 7 -1.39 7.79 -26.79
C GLN A 7 0.04 8.33 -26.82
N VAL A 8 0.92 7.66 -27.56
CA VAL A 8 2.28 8.12 -27.85
C VAL A 8 2.29 8.60 -29.30
N PRO A 9 2.45 9.91 -29.58
CA PRO A 9 2.49 10.44 -30.94
C PRO A 9 3.52 9.73 -31.82
N ASP A 10 3.24 9.68 -33.12
CA ASP A 10 4.17 9.12 -34.11
C ASP A 10 5.53 9.82 -34.04
N GLY A 11 6.57 9.03 -33.85
CA GLY A 11 7.92 9.53 -33.62
C GLY A 11 8.85 8.47 -33.06
N PRO A 12 10.00 8.86 -32.50
CA PRO A 12 10.99 7.91 -31.97
C PRO A 12 10.44 7.06 -30.81
N TYR A 13 9.49 7.59 -30.03
CA TYR A 13 8.98 6.92 -28.83
C TYR A 13 7.83 5.94 -29.10
N SER A 14 7.09 6.06 -30.21
CA SER A 14 5.90 5.21 -30.43
C SER A 14 6.24 3.75 -30.72
N ARG A 15 7.41 3.51 -31.33
CA ARG A 15 7.87 2.16 -31.72
C ARG A 15 8.90 1.57 -30.78
N ALA A 16 9.74 2.41 -30.18
CA ALA A 16 10.90 1.97 -29.41
C ALA A 16 10.58 0.98 -28.27
N PRO A 17 9.49 1.13 -27.48
CA PRO A 17 9.13 0.18 -26.43
C PRO A 17 8.84 -1.24 -26.91
N PHE A 18 8.55 -1.41 -28.21
CA PHE A 18 8.13 -2.69 -28.77
C PHE A 18 9.20 -3.34 -29.66
N VAL A 19 10.41 -2.76 -29.76
CA VAL A 19 11.50 -3.29 -30.59
C VAL A 19 12.62 -3.80 -29.68
N HIS A 20 12.55 -5.09 -29.34
CA HIS A 20 13.57 -5.74 -28.53
C HIS A 20 14.91 -5.82 -29.28
N LYS A 21 16.03 -5.80 -28.55
CA LYS A 21 17.41 -5.86 -29.10
C LYS A 21 17.69 -7.05 -30.02
N SER A 22 16.96 -8.15 -29.83
CA SER A 22 17.07 -9.36 -30.65
C SER A 22 16.37 -9.26 -32.01
N SER A 23 15.61 -8.18 -32.24
CA SER A 23 14.92 -7.92 -33.50
C SER A 23 15.90 -7.56 -34.61
N SER A 24 15.66 -8.07 -35.82
CA SER A 24 16.38 -7.65 -37.02
C SER A 24 16.11 -6.19 -37.42
N GLN A 25 15.07 -5.57 -36.85
CA GLN A 25 14.73 -4.16 -37.03
C GLN A 25 15.44 -3.25 -36.02
N HIS A 26 16.31 -3.81 -35.17
CA HIS A 26 17.13 -3.04 -34.25
C HIS A 26 18.32 -2.42 -35.01
N ASP A 27 18.24 -1.13 -35.30
CA ASP A 27 19.28 -0.43 -36.05
C ASP A 27 20.48 -0.13 -35.12
N ARG A 28 21.63 -0.71 -35.43
CA ARG A 28 22.86 -0.59 -34.61
C ARG A 28 23.71 0.63 -34.94
N THR A 29 23.27 1.47 -35.88
CA THR A 29 24.12 2.52 -36.50
C THR A 29 23.69 3.97 -36.26
N SER A 30 22.69 4.23 -35.42
CA SER A 30 22.18 5.59 -35.18
C SER A 30 22.95 6.33 -34.07
N ALA A 31 24.04 7.00 -34.44
CA ALA A 31 25.00 7.61 -33.50
C ALA A 31 24.52 8.87 -32.72
N VAL A 32 23.21 9.15 -32.58
CA VAL A 32 22.71 10.27 -31.75
C VAL A 32 21.35 9.93 -31.16
N GLY A 33 21.22 9.83 -29.83
CA GLY A 33 19.90 9.84 -29.19
C GLY A 33 19.13 8.51 -29.21
N ASP A 34 19.80 7.36 -29.34
CA ASP A 34 19.20 6.02 -29.34
C ASP A 34 18.38 5.75 -28.07
N MET A 35 17.07 6.03 -28.14
CA MET A 35 16.06 5.56 -27.20
C MET A 35 15.76 4.11 -27.50
N THR A 36 16.68 3.23 -27.10
CA THR A 36 16.50 1.79 -27.22
C THR A 36 15.47 1.29 -26.21
N TYR A 37 14.89 0.14 -26.51
CA TYR A 37 14.06 -0.62 -25.60
C TYR A 37 14.65 -0.68 -24.17
N GLU A 38 15.91 -1.09 -24.03
CA GLU A 38 16.57 -1.26 -22.73
C GLU A 38 16.75 0.06 -21.96
N ARG A 39 16.97 1.17 -22.68
CA ARG A 39 17.10 2.49 -22.06
C ARG A 39 15.75 3.03 -21.61
N LEU A 40 14.70 2.76 -22.37
CA LEU A 40 13.33 3.10 -22.00
C LEU A 40 12.84 2.25 -20.84
N GLU A 41 13.12 0.94 -20.83
CA GLU A 41 12.87 0.02 -19.71
C GLU A 41 13.51 0.58 -18.43
N PHE A 42 14.82 0.83 -18.46
CA PHE A 42 15.55 1.38 -17.31
C PHE A 42 14.95 2.69 -16.77
N LEU A 43 14.58 3.61 -17.66
CA LEU A 43 13.97 4.88 -17.25
C LEU A 43 12.52 4.68 -16.76
N GLY A 44 11.79 3.76 -17.38
CA GLY A 44 10.41 3.43 -17.09
C GLY A 44 10.23 2.83 -15.70
N ASP A 45 11.13 1.93 -15.30
CA ASP A 45 11.19 1.35 -13.95
C ASP A 45 11.31 2.46 -12.89
N ALA A 46 12.25 3.39 -13.08
CA ALA A 46 12.41 4.53 -12.18
C ALA A 46 11.15 5.41 -12.09
N TYR A 47 10.45 5.64 -13.21
CA TYR A 47 9.19 6.38 -13.20
C TYR A 47 8.07 5.62 -12.48
N LEU A 48 7.94 4.31 -12.69
CA LEU A 48 6.98 3.48 -11.99
C LEU A 48 7.19 3.53 -10.47
N GLU A 49 8.44 3.40 -10.02
CA GLU A 49 8.81 3.50 -8.62
C GLU A 49 8.42 4.85 -8.00
N VAL A 50 8.71 5.95 -8.69
CA VAL A 50 8.36 7.30 -8.23
C VAL A 50 6.85 7.52 -8.19
N ILE A 51 6.14 7.16 -9.26
CA ILE A 51 4.68 7.37 -9.36
C ILE A 51 3.94 6.50 -8.33
N ALA A 52 4.32 5.23 -8.20
CA ALA A 52 3.77 4.33 -7.18
C ALA A 52 4.03 4.85 -5.76
N THR A 53 5.27 5.28 -5.48
CA THR A 53 5.62 5.87 -4.17
C THR A 53 4.78 7.11 -3.87
N ARG A 54 4.64 8.03 -4.84
CA ARG A 54 3.83 9.24 -4.67
C ARG A 54 2.37 8.93 -4.38
N LEU A 55 1.77 8.01 -5.14
CA LEU A 55 0.41 7.54 -4.93
C LEU A 55 0.22 6.98 -3.51
N ILE A 56 1.12 6.08 -3.09
CA ILE A 56 1.02 5.41 -1.79
C ILE A 56 1.25 6.41 -0.66
N PHE A 57 2.27 7.26 -0.76
CA PHE A 57 2.59 8.27 0.24
C PHE A 57 1.44 9.26 0.43
N SER A 58 0.82 9.72 -0.67
CA SER A 58 -0.30 10.66 -0.61
C SER A 58 -1.59 10.01 -0.11
N ARG A 59 -1.86 8.75 -0.50
CA ARG A 59 -3.16 8.11 -0.26
C ARG A 59 -3.20 7.28 1.03
N TYR A 60 -2.04 6.87 1.53
CA TYR A 60 -1.90 6.07 2.74
C TYR A 60 -0.79 6.61 3.68
N PRO A 61 -0.85 7.90 4.09
CA PRO A 61 0.19 8.52 4.91
C PRO A 61 0.32 7.91 6.31
N HIS A 62 -0.72 7.23 6.79
CA HIS A 62 -0.77 6.55 8.10
C HIS A 62 -0.05 5.19 8.11
N LEU A 63 0.24 4.61 6.94
CA LEU A 63 0.94 3.34 6.87
C LEU A 63 2.43 3.54 7.19
N ALA A 64 3.00 2.64 7.99
CA ALA A 64 4.44 2.64 8.22
C ALA A 64 5.23 2.47 6.92
N ALA A 65 6.43 3.05 6.87
CA ALA A 65 7.29 3.05 5.68
C ALA A 65 7.51 1.64 5.09
N GLY A 66 7.73 0.62 5.93
CA GLY A 66 7.88 -0.76 5.47
C GLY A 66 6.63 -1.31 4.78
N ARG A 67 5.43 -0.94 5.23
CA ARG A 67 4.17 -1.33 4.58
C ARG A 67 3.96 -0.57 3.28
N GLN A 68 4.28 0.72 3.25
CA GLN A 68 4.25 1.51 2.02
C GLN A 68 5.17 0.92 0.94
N ALA A 69 6.38 0.51 1.33
CA ALA A 69 7.33 -0.17 0.44
C ALA A 69 6.79 -1.51 -0.07
N GLN A 70 6.16 -2.32 0.80
CA GLN A 70 5.56 -3.60 0.39
C GLN A 70 4.42 -3.42 -0.63
N ILE A 71 3.60 -2.39 -0.46
CA ILE A 71 2.52 -2.07 -1.43
C ILE A 71 3.15 -1.64 -2.74
N ARG A 72 4.16 -0.78 -2.70
CA ARG A 72 4.89 -0.30 -3.88
C ARG A 72 5.45 -1.47 -4.68
N GLU A 73 6.18 -2.38 -4.03
CA GLU A 73 6.73 -3.60 -4.63
C GLU A 73 5.63 -4.42 -5.34
N ARG A 74 4.46 -4.57 -4.73
CA ARG A 74 3.32 -5.27 -5.36
C ARG A 74 2.78 -4.54 -6.60
N LEU A 75 2.78 -3.21 -6.63
CA LEU A 75 2.29 -2.42 -7.76
C LEU A 75 3.24 -2.49 -8.96
N VAL A 76 4.56 -2.56 -8.71
CA VAL A 76 5.60 -2.48 -9.73
C VAL A 76 6.25 -3.83 -10.08
N LYS A 77 5.94 -4.92 -9.36
CA LYS A 77 6.53 -6.24 -9.67
C LYS A 77 6.19 -6.73 -11.08
N ASN A 78 7.09 -7.50 -11.67
CA ASN A 78 6.97 -8.02 -13.04
C ASN A 78 5.67 -8.77 -13.30
N ASP A 79 5.17 -9.57 -12.36
CA ASP A 79 3.88 -10.27 -12.54
C ASP A 79 2.73 -9.29 -12.80
N THR A 80 2.71 -8.18 -12.06
CA THR A 80 1.66 -7.15 -12.16
C THR A 80 1.78 -6.42 -13.49
N LEU A 81 3.00 -6.01 -13.86
CA LEU A 81 3.26 -5.31 -15.12
C LEU A 81 2.98 -6.20 -16.35
N THR A 82 3.33 -7.49 -16.27
CA THR A 82 3.00 -8.49 -17.29
C THR A 82 1.49 -8.57 -17.52
N GLN A 83 0.70 -8.62 -16.44
CA GLN A 83 -0.76 -8.65 -16.55
C GLN A 83 -1.32 -7.41 -17.23
N PHE A 84 -0.75 -6.23 -16.94
CA PHE A 84 -1.15 -5.00 -17.62
C PHE A 84 -0.77 -5.01 -19.10
N SER A 85 0.44 -5.42 -19.44
CA SER A 85 0.88 -5.57 -20.84
C SER A 85 -0.03 -6.51 -21.62
N MET A 86 -0.41 -7.64 -21.04
CA MET A 86 -1.35 -8.58 -21.67
C MET A 86 -2.74 -7.95 -21.85
N ALA A 87 -3.23 -7.22 -20.84
CA ALA A 87 -4.53 -6.56 -20.90
C ALA A 87 -4.58 -5.45 -21.99
N TYR A 88 -3.45 -4.79 -22.27
CA TYR A 88 -3.31 -3.82 -23.36
C TYR A 88 -2.85 -4.43 -24.68
N HIS A 89 -2.72 -5.76 -24.76
CA HIS A 89 -2.28 -6.47 -25.96
C HIS A 89 -0.86 -6.14 -26.45
N PHE A 90 0.05 -5.76 -25.56
CA PHE A 90 1.43 -5.40 -25.93
C PHE A 90 2.23 -6.56 -26.55
N GLN A 91 1.86 -7.81 -26.25
CA GLN A 91 2.47 -8.98 -26.89
C GLN A 91 2.31 -8.99 -28.41
N ASP A 92 1.23 -8.38 -28.93
CA ASP A 92 0.91 -8.36 -30.36
C ASP A 92 1.72 -7.28 -31.10
N CYS A 93 2.17 -6.27 -30.37
CA CYS A 93 3.04 -5.20 -30.89
C CYS A 93 4.53 -5.58 -30.85
N LEU A 94 4.91 -6.58 -30.06
CA LEU A 94 6.31 -6.93 -29.79
C LEU A 94 7.05 -7.47 -31.02
N LYS A 95 8.12 -6.77 -31.39
CA LYS A 95 9.09 -7.16 -32.40
C LYS A 95 10.36 -7.68 -31.72
N ALA A 96 10.50 -8.99 -31.69
CA ALA A 96 11.64 -9.70 -31.12
C ALA A 96 11.95 -10.95 -31.97
N GLY A 97 13.17 -11.48 -31.83
CA GLY A 97 13.54 -12.77 -32.42
C GLY A 97 12.66 -13.91 -31.90
N GLU A 98 12.58 -15.02 -32.65
CA GLU A 98 11.66 -16.13 -32.37
C GLU A 98 11.81 -16.71 -30.95
N GLY A 99 13.03 -16.98 -30.51
CA GLY A 99 13.29 -17.48 -29.15
C GLY A 99 12.88 -16.50 -28.04
N GLU A 100 13.00 -15.19 -28.27
CA GLU A 100 12.56 -14.19 -27.29
C GLU A 100 11.03 -14.06 -27.24
N ARG A 101 10.34 -14.28 -28.36
CA ARG A 101 8.88 -14.36 -28.36
C ARG A 101 8.38 -15.55 -27.57
N GLU A 102 9.07 -16.69 -27.64
CA GLU A 102 8.76 -17.86 -26.81
C GLU A 102 9.00 -17.57 -25.33
N LEU A 103 10.12 -16.94 -24.97
CA LEU A 103 10.42 -16.52 -23.61
C LEU A 103 9.42 -15.49 -23.07
N ALA A 104 8.98 -14.53 -23.88
CA ALA A 104 7.96 -13.56 -23.52
C ALA A 104 6.63 -14.26 -23.17
N ARG A 105 6.24 -15.28 -23.94
CA ARG A 105 5.05 -16.09 -23.67
C ARG A 105 5.20 -16.96 -22.43
N ALA A 106 6.39 -17.49 -22.16
CA ALA A 106 6.62 -18.44 -21.08
C ALA A 106 6.84 -17.77 -19.71
N SER A 107 7.58 -16.66 -19.66
CA SER A 107 8.03 -16.04 -18.41
C SER A 107 7.37 -14.70 -18.11
N GLY A 108 6.76 -14.04 -19.09
CA GLY A 108 6.16 -12.71 -18.92
C GLY A 108 7.15 -11.57 -18.70
N LYS A 109 8.41 -11.85 -18.33
CA LYS A 109 9.42 -10.82 -18.02
C LYS A 109 9.53 -9.76 -19.12
N ILE A 110 9.69 -10.18 -20.37
CA ILE A 110 9.78 -9.25 -21.50
C ILE A 110 8.54 -8.36 -21.61
N LEU A 111 7.35 -8.86 -21.25
CA LEU A 111 6.14 -8.03 -21.26
C LEU A 111 6.12 -7.02 -20.11
N ALA A 112 6.71 -7.33 -18.95
CA ALA A 112 6.91 -6.36 -17.89
C ALA A 112 7.88 -5.25 -18.35
N ASP A 113 9.02 -5.63 -18.91
CA ASP A 113 10.04 -4.72 -19.43
C ASP A 113 9.46 -3.82 -20.57
N VAL A 114 8.60 -4.37 -21.45
CA VAL A 114 7.84 -3.58 -22.45
C VAL A 114 6.91 -2.57 -21.79
N PHE A 115 6.26 -2.92 -20.69
CA PHE A 115 5.39 -2.01 -19.94
C PHE A 115 6.18 -0.82 -19.40
N GLU A 116 7.31 -1.10 -18.77
CA GLU A 116 8.24 -0.09 -18.24
C GLU A 116 8.70 0.84 -19.38
N ALA A 117 9.16 0.27 -20.49
CA ALA A 117 9.58 1.05 -21.66
C ALA A 117 8.44 1.92 -22.22
N TYR A 118 7.20 1.43 -22.18
CA TYR A 118 6.03 2.20 -22.61
C TYR A 118 5.72 3.37 -21.68
N VAL A 119 5.85 3.20 -20.37
CA VAL A 119 5.71 4.30 -19.39
C VAL A 119 6.70 5.42 -19.71
N ALA A 120 7.98 5.07 -19.96
CA ALA A 120 8.97 6.06 -20.36
C ALA A 120 8.60 6.75 -21.69
N ALA A 121 8.10 6.01 -22.68
CA ALA A 121 7.66 6.59 -23.95
C ALA A 121 6.49 7.57 -23.80
N VAL A 122 5.49 7.26 -22.96
CA VAL A 122 4.39 8.18 -22.66
C VAL A 122 4.92 9.49 -22.11
N ILE A 123 5.87 9.41 -21.16
CA ILE A 123 6.43 10.59 -20.49
C ILE A 123 7.31 11.41 -21.44
N LEU A 124 8.22 10.76 -22.18
CA LEU A 124 9.16 11.46 -23.05
C LEU A 124 8.54 12.01 -24.33
N SER A 125 7.43 11.40 -24.80
CA SER A 125 6.72 11.88 -25.98
C SER A 125 6.02 13.23 -25.79
N ASP A 126 5.85 13.65 -24.53
CA ASP A 126 5.21 14.90 -24.15
C ASP A 126 5.97 15.53 -22.98
N PRO A 127 6.97 16.39 -23.26
CA PRO A 127 7.82 16.99 -22.22
C PRO A 127 7.07 17.87 -21.21
N VAL A 128 5.84 18.28 -21.52
CA VAL A 128 5.04 19.19 -20.68
C VAL A 128 4.09 18.39 -19.79
N ASP A 129 3.26 17.54 -20.39
CA ASP A 129 2.17 16.84 -19.68
C ASP A 129 2.40 15.32 -19.55
N GLY A 130 3.47 14.77 -20.13
CA GLY A 130 3.73 13.33 -20.18
C GLY A 130 3.76 12.66 -18.81
N PHE A 131 4.44 13.26 -17.83
CA PHE A 131 4.47 12.74 -16.45
C PHE A 131 3.07 12.66 -15.83
N LYS A 132 2.29 13.74 -15.96
CA LYS A 132 0.93 13.82 -15.39
C LYS A 132 -0.01 12.82 -16.06
N ARG A 133 0.10 12.65 -17.37
CA ARG A 133 -0.67 11.65 -18.14
C ARG A 133 -0.37 10.23 -17.67
N ALA A 134 0.90 9.91 -17.47
CA ALA A 134 1.32 8.61 -16.92
C ALA A 134 0.84 8.43 -15.47
N GLU A 135 0.94 9.45 -14.62
CA GLU A 135 0.50 9.40 -13.21
C GLU A 135 -1.00 9.11 -13.08
N ILE A 136 -1.84 9.78 -13.88
CA ILE A 136 -3.29 9.53 -13.90
C ILE A 136 -3.59 8.10 -14.35
N TRP A 137 -3.01 7.69 -15.48
CA TRP A 137 -3.23 6.37 -16.06
C TRP A 137 -2.82 5.24 -15.11
N LEU A 138 -1.62 5.31 -14.53
CA LEU A 138 -1.11 4.31 -13.60
C LEU A 138 -1.93 4.28 -12.29
N THR A 139 -2.38 5.44 -11.81
CA THR A 139 -3.26 5.51 -10.64
C THR A 139 -4.58 4.77 -10.87
N GLU A 140 -5.22 4.98 -12.02
CA GLU A 140 -6.44 4.27 -12.39
C GLU A 140 -6.20 2.76 -12.57
N LEU A 141 -5.05 2.39 -13.14
CA LEU A 141 -4.67 1.01 -13.39
C LEU A 141 -4.40 0.22 -12.10
N TRP A 142 -3.80 0.86 -11.10
CA TRP A 142 -3.55 0.27 -9.77
C TRP A 142 -4.76 0.33 -8.85
N ALA A 143 -5.76 1.17 -9.12
CA ALA A 143 -6.93 1.34 -8.25
C ALA A 143 -7.62 0.01 -7.88
N PRO A 144 -7.88 -0.94 -8.80
CA PRO A 144 -8.48 -2.23 -8.45
C PRO A 144 -7.62 -3.08 -7.50
N ILE A 145 -6.28 -3.02 -7.62
CA ILE A 145 -5.35 -3.73 -6.74
C ILE A 145 -5.45 -3.13 -5.33
N LEU A 146 -5.42 -1.80 -5.23
CA LEU A 146 -5.53 -1.08 -3.97
C LEU A 146 -6.91 -1.25 -3.32
N LEU A 147 -7.99 -1.22 -4.10
CA LEU A 147 -9.36 -1.46 -3.63
C LEU A 147 -9.54 -2.87 -3.06
N ARG A 148 -8.93 -3.89 -3.69
CA ARG A 148 -8.97 -5.26 -3.17
C ARG A 148 -8.23 -5.39 -1.84
N GLU A 149 -7.19 -4.59 -1.63
CA GLU A 149 -6.37 -4.63 -0.42
C GLU A 149 -6.96 -3.79 0.73
N PHE A 150 -7.56 -2.63 0.42
CA PHE A 150 -8.00 -1.64 1.41
C PHE A 150 -9.51 -1.38 1.44
N GLY A 151 -10.28 -1.90 0.48
CA GLY A 151 -11.71 -1.61 0.32
C GLY A 151 -12.01 -0.31 -0.45
N PRO A 152 -13.30 -0.01 -0.72
CA PRO A 152 -13.73 1.22 -1.40
C PRO A 152 -13.36 2.45 -0.60
N ILE A 153 -12.80 3.44 -1.28
CA ILE A 153 -12.48 4.72 -0.68
C ILE A 153 -13.73 5.61 -0.71
N SER A 154 -14.40 5.78 0.44
CA SER A 154 -15.49 6.73 0.67
C SER A 154 -15.25 8.08 -0.02
N SER A 155 -16.27 8.53 -0.75
CA SER A 155 -16.27 9.65 -1.70
C SER A 155 -16.27 11.04 -1.08
N ASP A 156 -16.20 11.13 0.24
CA ASP A 156 -16.38 12.33 1.04
C ASP A 156 -15.06 13.03 1.40
N GLY A 157 -13.90 12.50 1.00
CA GLY A 157 -12.61 13.11 1.35
C GLY A 157 -12.36 13.19 2.87
N GLY A 158 -13.27 12.62 3.65
CA GLY A 158 -13.17 12.39 5.09
C GLY A 158 -12.52 11.05 5.30
N ALA A 159 -11.36 11.07 5.96
CA ALA A 159 -10.71 9.88 6.47
C ALA A 159 -11.65 9.17 7.47
N THR A 160 -12.40 8.19 6.98
CA THR A 160 -12.89 7.06 7.79
C THR A 160 -12.46 5.77 7.12
N PHE A 161 -11.19 5.68 6.75
CA PHE A 161 -10.51 4.39 6.67
C PHE A 161 -10.05 4.07 8.06
N ASN A 162 -10.22 2.81 8.44
CA ASN A 162 -9.81 2.23 9.71
C ASN A 162 -8.27 2.38 9.85
N GLU A 163 -7.81 3.58 10.24
CA GLU A 163 -6.41 3.97 10.37
C GLU A 163 -5.72 3.05 11.37
N TYR A 164 -5.03 2.02 10.88
CA TYR A 164 -4.29 1.14 11.75
C TYR A 164 -3.26 1.94 12.56
N ASN A 165 -3.60 2.24 13.82
CA ASN A 165 -2.75 2.97 14.73
C ASN A 165 -1.83 1.96 15.45
N GLN A 166 -0.54 2.01 15.10
CA GLN A 166 0.49 1.16 15.70
C GLN A 166 0.73 1.44 17.19
N ASN A 167 0.32 2.61 17.67
CA ASN A 167 0.44 3.03 19.06
C ASN A 167 -0.87 2.86 19.84
N ALA A 168 -1.93 2.30 19.24
CA ALA A 168 -3.25 2.20 19.87
C ALA A 168 -3.23 1.52 21.25
N LYS A 169 -2.43 0.45 21.42
CA LYS A 169 -2.26 -0.21 22.72
C LYS A 169 -1.65 0.74 23.76
N GLN A 170 -0.62 1.48 23.38
CA GLN A 170 0.08 2.41 24.27
C GLN A 170 -0.82 3.60 24.62
N GLU A 171 -1.50 4.18 23.64
CA GLU A 171 -2.44 5.29 23.85
C GLU A 171 -3.58 4.89 24.77
N LEU A 172 -4.19 3.72 24.53
CA LEU A 172 -5.25 3.21 25.40
C LEU A 172 -4.73 2.97 26.81
N GLN A 173 -3.57 2.33 26.96
CA GLN A 173 -2.92 2.12 28.25
C GLN A 173 -2.74 3.45 29.01
N GLN A 174 -2.19 4.48 28.38
CA GLN A 174 -1.97 5.79 29.00
C GLN A 174 -3.27 6.52 29.35
N ARG A 175 -4.31 6.32 28.54
CA ARG A 175 -5.62 6.97 28.66
C ARG A 175 -6.47 6.41 29.79
N ILE A 176 -6.46 5.08 30.02
CA ILE A 176 -7.42 4.45 30.94
C ILE A 176 -6.80 3.62 32.07
N VAL A 177 -5.51 3.30 32.04
CA VAL A 177 -4.90 2.47 33.08
C VAL A 177 -4.39 3.32 34.24
N GLY A 178 -5.04 3.16 35.40
CA GLY A 178 -4.66 3.72 36.69
C GLY A 178 -4.13 2.68 37.67
N LYS A 179 -4.11 3.04 38.96
CA LYS A 179 -3.80 2.09 40.04
C LYS A 179 -4.92 1.03 40.10
N ASP A 180 -4.54 -0.25 40.21
CA ASP A 180 -5.46 -1.40 40.30
C ASP A 180 -6.35 -1.61 39.05
N VAL A 181 -5.94 -1.09 37.90
CA VAL A 181 -6.61 -1.28 36.61
C VAL A 181 -5.71 -2.12 35.69
N LYS A 182 -6.27 -3.10 34.99
CA LYS A 182 -5.55 -4.00 34.10
C LYS A 182 -6.25 -4.11 32.74
N LEU A 183 -5.45 -4.07 31.68
CA LEU A 183 -5.85 -4.45 30.33
C LEU A 183 -5.23 -5.80 29.98
N GLU A 184 -6.06 -6.75 29.57
CA GLU A 184 -5.62 -8.11 29.20
C GLU A 184 -5.92 -8.37 27.72
N TYR A 185 -4.88 -8.66 26.95
CA TYR A 185 -4.97 -9.03 25.54
C TYR A 185 -4.84 -10.55 25.42
N ILE A 186 -5.93 -11.22 25.07
CA ILE A 186 -6.04 -12.68 25.08
C ILE A 186 -6.30 -13.19 23.66
N GLU A 187 -5.58 -14.24 23.24
CA GLU A 187 -5.89 -14.96 22.01
C GLU A 187 -7.21 -15.72 22.19
N ASN A 188 -8.25 -15.33 21.45
CA ASN A 188 -9.58 -15.93 21.60
C ASN A 188 -9.76 -17.18 20.73
N ARG A 189 -8.89 -17.39 19.72
CA ARG A 189 -8.84 -18.60 18.89
C ARG A 189 -7.43 -18.83 18.31
N PRO A 190 -7.12 -20.05 17.85
CA PRO A 190 -5.83 -20.36 17.22
C PRO A 190 -5.55 -19.50 15.98
N MET A 191 -4.28 -19.28 15.69
CA MET A 191 -3.88 -18.59 14.47
C MET A 191 -4.29 -19.38 13.23
N GLU A 192 -4.65 -18.67 12.16
CA GLU A 192 -4.95 -19.25 10.86
C GLU A 192 -3.78 -18.97 9.92
N GLN A 193 -3.25 -20.01 9.27
CA GLN A 193 -2.14 -19.89 8.32
C GLN A 193 -2.46 -20.55 6.99
N THR A 194 -2.17 -19.83 5.92
CA THR A 194 -2.17 -20.30 4.53
C THR A 194 -0.75 -20.13 3.95
N LYS A 195 -0.52 -20.60 2.72
CA LYS A 195 0.78 -20.47 2.02
C LYS A 195 1.28 -19.02 1.91
N HIS A 196 0.39 -18.03 1.95
CA HIS A 196 0.73 -16.63 1.69
C HIS A 196 0.24 -15.65 2.76
N MET A 197 -0.39 -16.12 3.84
CA MET A 197 -1.00 -15.27 4.86
C MET A 197 -1.10 -15.99 6.20
N GLN A 198 -0.82 -15.27 7.28
CA GLN A 198 -1.11 -15.69 8.65
C GLN A 198 -2.02 -14.67 9.32
N ARG A 199 -2.89 -15.11 10.22
CA ARG A 199 -3.86 -14.27 10.92
C ARG A 199 -3.95 -14.67 12.40
N TYR A 200 -3.83 -13.68 13.26
CA TYR A 200 -3.97 -13.78 14.72
C TYR A 200 -5.21 -13.04 15.18
N PHE A 201 -5.85 -13.51 16.24
CA PHE A 201 -7.11 -13.00 16.76
C PHE A 201 -6.96 -12.68 18.25
N ILE A 202 -7.13 -11.41 18.62
CA ILE A 202 -6.94 -10.93 19.99
C ILE A 202 -8.23 -10.26 20.49
N SER A 203 -8.63 -10.58 21.71
CA SER A 203 -9.67 -9.88 22.47
C SER A 203 -9.05 -9.10 23.63
N LEU A 204 -9.55 -7.89 23.86
CA LEU A 204 -9.09 -6.97 24.90
C LEU A 204 -10.13 -6.89 26.02
N PHE A 205 -9.70 -7.19 27.25
CA PHE A 205 -10.52 -7.13 28.45
C PHE A 205 -10.02 -6.07 29.45
N LEU A 206 -10.95 -5.45 30.17
CA LEU A 206 -10.71 -4.50 31.24
C LEU A 206 -11.13 -5.08 32.60
N THR A 207 -10.23 -4.97 33.57
CA THR A 207 -10.52 -5.18 34.99
C THR A 207 -10.12 -3.92 35.76
N GLY A 208 -11.02 -3.40 36.59
CA GLY A 208 -10.86 -2.09 37.27
C GLY A 208 -11.99 -1.13 36.92
N TRP A 209 -12.03 0.03 37.57
CA TRP A 209 -13.10 1.05 37.40
C TRP A 209 -14.54 0.58 37.66
N GLY A 210 -14.73 -0.56 38.34
CA GLY A 210 -16.03 -1.19 38.56
C GLY A 210 -16.36 -2.31 37.56
N HIS A 211 -15.43 -2.65 36.67
CA HIS A 211 -15.56 -3.75 35.71
C HIS A 211 -14.68 -4.94 36.10
N GLU A 212 -15.21 -6.15 35.92
CA GLU A 212 -14.47 -7.40 36.05
C GLU A 212 -14.43 -8.10 34.70
N LYS A 213 -13.23 -8.22 34.10
CA LYS A 213 -13.00 -8.90 32.82
C LYS A 213 -14.00 -8.50 31.71
N GLN A 214 -14.30 -7.20 31.63
CA GLN A 214 -15.22 -6.65 30.63
C GLN A 214 -14.56 -6.64 29.26
N LEU A 215 -15.19 -7.25 28.25
CA LEU A 215 -14.72 -7.17 26.87
C LEU A 215 -14.87 -5.73 26.38
N LEU A 216 -13.76 -5.13 25.92
CA LEU A 216 -13.76 -3.80 25.33
C LEU A 216 -13.70 -3.83 23.81
N GLY A 217 -12.90 -4.73 23.24
CA GLY A 217 -12.67 -4.76 21.80
C GLY A 217 -11.99 -6.04 21.33
N SER A 218 -11.96 -6.23 20.02
CA SER A 218 -11.35 -7.38 19.36
C SER A 218 -10.62 -6.95 18.09
N GLY A 219 -9.55 -7.66 17.73
CA GLY A 219 -8.74 -7.32 16.57
C GLY A 219 -8.09 -8.53 15.91
N GLU A 220 -7.96 -8.45 14.59
CA GLU A 220 -7.31 -9.47 13.77
C GLU A 220 -6.10 -8.85 13.05
N GLY A 221 -4.95 -9.53 13.03
CA GLY A 221 -3.74 -8.99 12.38
C GLY A 221 -2.78 -10.07 11.88
N GLN A 222 -1.80 -9.68 11.07
CA GLN A 222 -0.78 -10.60 10.54
C GLN A 222 0.25 -11.03 11.60
N ASN A 223 0.22 -10.39 12.76
CA ASN A 223 0.98 -10.77 13.94
C ASN A 223 0.18 -10.38 15.19
N LYS A 224 0.58 -10.90 16.36
CA LYS A 224 -0.11 -10.63 17.64
C LYS A 224 -0.09 -9.14 18.03
N VAL A 225 0.93 -8.39 17.61
CA VAL A 225 1.05 -6.95 17.89
C VAL A 225 -0.03 -6.19 17.12
N GLU A 226 -0.15 -6.42 15.82
CA GLU A 226 -1.17 -5.83 14.97
C GLU A 226 -2.59 -6.18 15.44
N ALA A 227 -2.84 -7.46 15.73
CA ALA A 227 -4.13 -7.90 16.25
C ALA A 227 -4.47 -7.19 17.57
N GLY A 228 -3.50 -7.01 18.46
CA GLY A 228 -3.68 -6.28 19.72
C GLY A 228 -3.92 -4.78 19.53
N ASN A 229 -3.21 -4.12 18.62
CA ASN A 229 -3.44 -2.71 18.28
C ASN A 229 -4.83 -2.50 17.69
N ARG A 230 -5.29 -3.38 16.81
CA ARG A 230 -6.65 -3.36 16.28
C ARG A 230 -7.70 -3.61 17.37
N ALA A 231 -7.43 -4.49 18.33
CA ALA A 231 -8.32 -4.68 19.48
C ALA A 231 -8.44 -3.42 20.36
N ALA A 232 -7.34 -2.67 20.53
CA ALA A 232 -7.35 -1.40 21.23
C ALA A 232 -8.11 -0.30 20.47
N MET A 233 -7.95 -0.24 19.14
CA MET A 233 -8.75 0.67 18.29
C MET A 233 -10.24 0.34 18.35
N ASP A 234 -10.59 -0.94 18.22
CA ASP A 234 -11.98 -1.43 18.32
C ASP A 234 -12.58 -1.04 19.68
N ALA A 235 -11.80 -1.13 20.76
CA ALA A 235 -12.22 -0.70 22.09
C ALA A 235 -12.52 0.81 22.18
N MET A 236 -11.69 1.66 21.56
CA MET A 236 -11.90 3.12 21.54
C MET A 236 -13.17 3.53 20.78
N VAL A 237 -13.67 2.66 19.88
CA VAL A 237 -14.87 2.91 19.08
C VAL A 237 -16.11 2.23 19.69
N LYS A 238 -16.09 0.90 19.84
CA LYS A 238 -17.26 0.12 20.28
C LYS A 238 -17.56 0.26 21.76
N SER A 239 -16.52 0.41 22.58
CA SER A 239 -16.63 0.56 24.03
C SER A 239 -16.28 1.98 24.48
N LYS A 240 -16.54 2.96 23.60
CA LYS A 240 -16.20 4.37 23.81
C LYS A 240 -16.71 4.91 25.15
N ASP A 241 -17.94 4.56 25.54
CA ASP A 241 -18.52 5.03 26.81
C ASP A 241 -17.71 4.56 28.02
N ILE A 242 -17.30 3.29 28.04
CA ILE A 242 -16.47 2.70 29.10
C ILE A 242 -15.07 3.34 29.09
N VAL A 243 -14.48 3.51 27.90
CA VAL A 243 -13.16 4.14 27.72
C VAL A 243 -13.18 5.60 28.19
N ASP A 244 -14.20 6.37 27.84
CA ASP A 244 -14.35 7.78 28.22
C ASP A 244 -14.65 7.93 29.71
N GLU A 245 -15.44 7.03 30.31
CA GLU A 245 -15.65 7.00 31.75
C GLU A 245 -14.36 6.68 32.52
N ALA A 246 -13.63 5.65 32.11
CA ALA A 246 -12.34 5.29 32.71
C ALA A 246 -11.31 6.43 32.59
N ALA A 247 -11.25 7.09 31.44
CA ALA A 247 -10.37 8.24 31.23
C ALA A 247 -10.70 9.41 32.16
N ARG A 248 -11.99 9.72 32.35
CA ARG A 248 -12.44 10.75 33.31
C ARG A 248 -12.05 10.39 34.75
N LYS A 249 -12.33 9.15 35.19
CA LYS A 249 -11.96 8.68 36.54
C LYS A 249 -10.44 8.78 36.77
N LEU A 250 -9.63 8.40 35.77
CA LEU A 250 -8.17 8.50 35.84
C LEU A 250 -7.70 9.95 35.92
N GLY A 251 -8.32 10.85 35.16
CA GLY A 251 -8.02 12.29 35.19
C GLY A 251 -8.23 12.89 36.58
N VAL A 252 -9.38 12.61 37.21
CA VAL A 252 -9.70 13.08 38.57
C VAL A 252 -8.67 12.57 39.58
N LEU A 253 -8.31 11.29 39.53
CA LEU A 253 -7.31 10.70 40.43
C LEU A 253 -5.91 11.29 40.24
N ARG A 254 -5.52 11.59 39.00
CA ARG A 254 -4.23 12.24 38.70
C ARG A 254 -4.19 13.65 39.28
N GLU A 255 -5.28 14.39 39.17
CA GLU A 255 -5.36 15.76 39.68
C GLU A 255 -5.38 15.82 41.21
N GLN A 256 -6.14 14.95 41.87
CA GLN A 256 -6.10 14.81 43.33
C GLN A 256 -4.70 14.52 43.85
N ARG A 257 -3.96 13.61 43.21
CA ARG A 257 -2.58 13.29 43.60
C ARG A 257 -1.62 14.48 43.44
N LYS A 258 -1.80 15.31 42.41
CA LYS A 258 -1.00 16.52 42.24
C LYS A 258 -1.25 17.52 43.35
N LEU A 259 -2.52 17.75 43.71
CA LEU A 259 -2.89 18.65 44.80
C LEU A 259 -2.36 18.15 46.15
N GLU A 260 -2.46 16.84 46.42
CA GLU A 260 -1.90 16.23 47.63
C GLU A 260 -0.37 16.32 47.70
N ALA A 261 0.33 16.24 46.56
CA ALA A 261 1.78 16.39 46.51
C ALA A 261 2.18 17.86 46.75
N ALA A 262 1.51 18.81 46.10
CA ALA A 262 1.77 20.24 46.27
C ALA A 262 1.44 20.75 47.68
N ALA A 263 0.47 20.14 48.38
CA ALA A 263 0.15 20.47 49.77
C ALA A 263 1.15 19.89 50.79
N LYS A 264 2.06 19.01 50.37
CA LYS A 264 3.13 18.42 51.19
C LYS A 264 4.50 19.07 50.99
N GLU A 265 4.61 19.97 50.01
CA GLU A 265 5.78 20.84 49.76
C GLU A 265 5.61 22.18 50.49
#